data_AF-A0A914E6W2-F1
#
_entry.id   AF-A0A914E6W2-F1
#
_cell.length_a   1.000
_cell.length_b   1.000
_cell.length_c   1.000
_cell.angle_alpha   90.00
_cell.angle_beta   90.00
_cell.angle_gamma   90.00
#
_symmetry.space_group_name_H-M   'P 1'
#
loop_
_entity.id
_entity.type
_entity.pdbx_description
1 polymer ?
#
loop_
_entity_poly.entity_id
_entity_poly.type
_entity_poly.pdbx_seq_one_letter_code
_entity_poly.pdbx_strand_id
1 'polypeptide(L)'
;MDTQFINNITVDAKQYTAIYRSKPLERGEDLYLGCNYCDSILLTSSISTFGFWMSYLKTTRGYVFYNSQQRKAKPHISDWDAFHWYPIDWIMLTQNKKTGEIYREFWNYTQFL
;
A
#
# COMPACT_ATOMS: atom_id res chain seq x y z
N MET A 1 6.92 9.06 -7.20
CA MET A 1 6.72 7.59 -7.17
C MET A 1 8.04 6.99 -6.72
N ASP A 2 8.07 6.17 -5.65
CA ASP A 2 9.32 5.58 -5.17
C ASP A 2 9.74 4.40 -6.04
N THR A 3 10.62 4.70 -7.00
CA THR A 3 11.20 3.74 -7.93
C THR A 3 12.13 2.73 -7.24
N GLN A 4 12.76 3.08 -6.12
CA GLN A 4 13.63 2.14 -5.40
C GLN A 4 12.83 1.03 -4.74
N PHE A 5 11.67 1.36 -4.15
CA PHE A 5 10.79 0.35 -3.57
C PHE A 5 10.29 -0.63 -4.63
N ILE A 6 9.80 -0.13 -5.78
CA ILE A 6 9.28 -0.96 -6.88
C ILE A 6 10.36 -1.90 -7.42
N ASN A 7 11.58 -1.40 -7.62
CA ASN A 7 12.68 -2.19 -8.17
C ASN A 7 13.19 -3.28 -7.24
N ASN A 8 12.94 -3.15 -5.93
CA ASN A 8 13.38 -4.12 -4.91
C ASN A 8 12.34 -5.20 -4.61
N ILE A 9 11.16 -5.15 -5.23
CA ILE A 9 10.18 -6.22 -5.12
C ILE A 9 10.70 -7.40 -5.96
N THR A 10 11.14 -8.47 -5.30
CA THR A 10 11.43 -9.74 -5.96
C THR A 10 10.14 -10.36 -6.45
N VAL A 11 9.87 -10.17 -7.74
CA VAL A 11 8.72 -10.77 -8.42
C VAL A 11 9.09 -12.22 -8.74
N ASP A 12 8.45 -13.19 -8.08
CA ASP A 12 8.61 -14.60 -8.44
C ASP A 12 7.89 -14.87 -9.77
N ALA A 13 8.64 -14.77 -10.86
CA ALA A 13 8.12 -14.85 -12.22
C ALA A 13 7.38 -16.16 -12.53
N LYS A 14 7.50 -17.20 -11.70
CA LYS A 14 6.85 -18.51 -11.91
C LYS A 14 5.36 -18.55 -11.57
N GLN A 15 4.80 -17.54 -10.88
CA GLN A 15 3.40 -17.58 -10.40
C GLN A 15 2.43 -16.65 -11.14
N TYR A 16 2.87 -15.87 -12.12
CA TYR A 16 1.99 -14.92 -12.81
C TYR A 16 1.53 -15.46 -14.16
N THR A 17 0.22 -15.68 -14.29
CA THR A 17 -0.40 -16.12 -15.54
C THR A 17 -0.43 -15.00 -16.60
N ALA A 18 -0.56 -13.74 -16.17
CA ALA A 18 -0.52 -12.57 -17.05
C ALA A 18 -0.17 -11.30 -16.25
N ILE A 19 0.70 -10.45 -16.81
CA ILE A 19 0.92 -9.09 -16.31
C ILE A 19 0.22 -8.14 -17.28
N TYR A 20 -0.90 -7.58 -16.87
CA TYR A 20 -1.59 -6.55 -17.64
C TYR A 20 -1.02 -5.17 -17.29
N ARG A 21 -0.57 -4.44 -18.32
CA ARG A 21 -0.24 -3.02 -18.20
C ARG A 21 -1.27 -2.25 -19.02
N SER A 22 -2.17 -1.55 -18.36
CA SER A 22 -3.13 -0.69 -19.04
C SER A 22 -2.39 0.40 -19.81
N LYS A 23 -3.00 0.86 -20.91
CA LYS A 23 -2.68 2.19 -21.43
C LYS A 23 -3.05 3.23 -20.35
N PRO A 24 -2.45 4.43 -20.35
CA PRO A 24 -2.86 5.48 -19.42
C PRO A 24 -4.38 5.65 -19.49
N LEU A 25 -5.04 5.43 -18.35
CA LEU A 25 -6.47 5.60 -18.20
C LEU A 25 -6.74 6.98 -17.61
N GLU A 26 -7.95 7.48 -17.82
CA GLU A 26 -8.41 8.65 -17.07
C GLU A 26 -8.55 8.31 -15.58
N ARG A 27 -8.44 9.32 -14.71
CA ARG A 27 -8.46 9.08 -13.25
C ARG A 27 -9.71 8.35 -12.76
N GLY A 28 -10.86 8.59 -13.40
CA GLY A 28 -12.11 7.90 -13.06
C GLY A 28 -12.10 6.43 -13.48
N GLU A 29 -11.47 6.10 -14.60
CA GLU A 29 -11.34 4.73 -15.10
C GLU A 29 -10.36 3.92 -14.23
N ASP A 30 -9.23 4.51 -13.84
CA ASP A 30 -8.29 3.90 -12.88
C ASP A 30 -8.99 3.62 -11.54
N LEU A 31 -9.78 4.58 -11.05
CA LEU A 31 -10.54 4.42 -9.81
C LEU A 31 -11.56 3.29 -9.93
N TYR A 32 -12.34 3.27 -11.02
CA TYR A 32 -13.34 2.23 -11.27
C TYR A 32 -12.71 0.84 -11.37
N LEU A 33 -11.58 0.73 -12.08
CA LEU A 33 -10.83 -0.51 -12.23
C LEU A 33 -10.31 -1.00 -10.88
N GLY A 34 -9.63 -0.14 -10.13
CA GLY A 34 -9.09 -0.46 -8.81
C GLY A 34 -10.17 -0.89 -7.82
N CYS A 35 -11.31 -0.20 -7.80
CA CYS A 35 -12.38 -0.50 -6.85
C CYS A 35 -13.12 -1.81 -7.13
N ASN A 36 -13.30 -2.15 -8.41
CA ASN A 36 -14.22 -3.24 -8.81
C ASN A 36 -13.52 -4.52 -9.29
N TYR A 37 -12.27 -4.43 -9.75
CA TYR A 37 -11.58 -5.56 -10.40
C TYR A 37 -10.30 -6.01 -9.70
N CYS A 38 -9.73 -5.21 -8.79
CA CYS A 38 -8.55 -5.61 -8.05
C CYS A 38 -8.92 -6.34 -6.75
N ASP A 39 -8.54 -7.60 -6.59
CA ASP A 39 -8.72 -8.32 -5.32
C ASP A 39 -7.85 -7.76 -4.20
N SER A 40 -6.64 -7.30 -4.53
CA SER A 40 -5.70 -6.69 -3.61
C SER A 40 -5.05 -5.46 -4.24
N ILE A 41 -4.74 -4.45 -3.43
CA ILE A 41 -4.14 -3.19 -3.87
C ILE A 41 -2.84 -2.96 -3.11
N LEU A 42 -1.78 -2.56 -3.81
CA LEU A 42 -0.52 -2.12 -3.22
C LEU A 42 -0.32 -0.62 -3.43
N LEU A 43 -0.40 0.14 -2.34
CA LEU A 43 -0.13 1.56 -2.29
C LEU A 43 1.37 1.84 -2.14
N THR A 44 2.02 2.08 -3.27
CA THR A 44 3.44 2.49 -3.33
C THR A 44 3.66 3.97 -3.01
N SER A 45 2.59 4.77 -2.98
CA SER A 45 2.60 6.14 -2.48
C SER A 45 1.50 6.23 -1.43
N SER A 46 1.82 5.79 -0.21
CA SER A 46 0.88 5.75 0.92
C SER A 46 0.20 7.10 1.15
N ILE A 47 0.94 8.21 1.10
CA ILE A 47 0.40 9.58 1.31
C ILE A 47 -0.58 10.04 0.20
N SER A 48 -0.73 9.30 -0.90
CA SER A 48 -1.64 9.66 -1.99
C SER A 48 -3.10 9.56 -1.58
N THR A 49 -3.83 10.68 -1.64
CA THR A 49 -5.29 10.70 -1.43
C THR A 49 -6.03 9.93 -2.51
N PHE A 50 -5.54 9.93 -3.75
CA PHE A 50 -6.11 9.14 -4.84
C PHE A 50 -6.00 7.63 -4.57
N GLY A 51 -4.80 7.18 -4.17
CA GLY A 51 -4.57 5.78 -3.81
C GLY A 51 -5.39 5.35 -2.59
N PHE A 52 -5.50 6.24 -1.60
CA PHE A 52 -6.34 6.03 -0.43
C PHE A 52 -7.80 5.78 -0.84
N TRP A 53 -8.43 6.69 -1.58
CA TRP A 53 -9.84 6.55 -1.95
C TRP A 53 -10.11 5.33 -2.85
N MET A 54 -9.21 5.03 -3.78
CA MET A 54 -9.29 3.82 -4.60
C MET A 54 -9.27 2.54 -3.77
N SER A 55 -8.45 2.52 -2.72
CA SER A 55 -8.35 1.35 -1.84
C SER A 55 -9.48 1.26 -0.83
N TYR A 56 -9.97 2.41 -0.37
CA TYR A 56 -11.07 2.51 0.59
C TYR A 56 -12.42 2.15 -0.04
N LEU A 57 -12.65 2.52 -1.30
CA LEU A 57 -13.89 2.26 -2.04
C LEU A 57 -13.91 0.88 -2.72
N LYS A 58 -12.85 0.09 -2.57
CA LYS A 58 -12.77 -1.27 -3.12
C LYS A 58 -13.87 -2.16 -2.57
N THR A 59 -14.57 -2.85 -3.46
CA THR A 59 -15.72 -3.70 -3.14
C THR A 59 -15.37 -5.19 -3.09
N THR A 60 -14.25 -5.58 -3.70
CA THR A 60 -13.77 -6.96 -3.77
C THR A 60 -13.15 -7.42 -2.45
N ARG A 61 -13.17 -8.73 -2.19
CA ARG A 61 -12.54 -9.34 -1.02
C ARG A 61 -11.03 -9.48 -1.25
N GLY A 62 -10.23 -8.93 -0.35
CA GLY A 62 -8.78 -9.10 -0.34
C GLY A 62 -8.07 -7.90 0.28
N TYR A 63 -6.74 -7.90 0.28
CA TYR A 63 -5.95 -7.05 1.16
C TYR A 63 -5.57 -5.72 0.51
N VAL A 64 -5.54 -4.66 1.32
CA VAL A 64 -4.87 -3.41 0.96
C VAL A 64 -3.52 -3.39 1.66
N PHE A 65 -2.46 -3.23 0.88
CA PHE A 65 -1.11 -3.09 1.36
C PHE A 65 -0.64 -1.65 1.15
N TYR A 66 0.10 -1.09 2.09
CA TYR A 66 0.68 0.24 1.92
C TYR A 66 2.10 0.29 2.48
N ASN A 67 2.98 1.09 1.87
CA ASN A 67 4.34 1.21 2.37
C ASN A 67 4.44 2.13 3.60
N SER A 68 5.40 1.87 4.48
CA SER A 68 5.64 2.66 5.70
C SER A 68 6.32 4.02 5.46
N GLN A 69 6.35 4.53 4.22
CA GLN A 69 7.07 5.76 3.89
C GLN A 69 6.50 7.01 4.56
N GLN A 70 5.20 7.00 4.88
CA GLN A 70 4.58 8.08 5.65
C GLN A 70 5.29 8.35 6.98
N ARG A 71 5.83 7.33 7.64
CA ARG A 71 6.60 7.50 8.89
C ARG A 71 7.89 8.31 8.71
N LYS A 72 8.43 8.38 7.49
CA LYS A 72 9.64 9.16 7.18
C LYS A 72 9.33 10.65 6.95
N ALA A 73 8.06 11.00 6.73
CA ALA A 73 7.63 12.37 6.50
C ALA A 73 7.50 13.15 7.82
N LYS A 74 8.64 13.42 8.48
CA LYS A 74 8.86 14.41 9.56
C LYS A 74 8.17 14.18 10.93
N PRO A 75 8.77 14.69 12.02
CA PRO A 75 8.26 14.59 13.39
C PRO A 75 6.93 15.33 13.65
N HIS A 76 6.42 16.16 12.73
CA HIS A 76 5.12 16.84 12.94
C HIS A 76 3.89 15.94 12.73
N ILE A 77 4.09 14.69 12.30
CA ILE A 77 3.04 13.67 12.23
C ILE A 77 3.12 12.76 13.49
N SER A 78 4.07 12.99 14.41
CA SER A 78 4.23 12.16 15.62
C SER A 78 3.01 12.15 16.55
N ASP A 79 2.18 13.20 16.47
CA ASP A 79 1.07 13.38 17.40
C ASP A 79 -0.22 12.71 16.91
N TRP A 80 -0.23 12.26 15.65
CA TRP A 80 -1.30 11.47 15.10
C TRP A 80 -0.77 10.06 14.94
N ASP A 81 -1.10 9.21 15.92
CA ASP A 81 -0.84 7.78 15.80
C ASP A 81 -1.28 7.34 14.40
N ALA A 82 -0.34 6.75 13.65
CA ALA A 82 -0.54 6.31 12.27
C ALA A 82 -1.78 5.39 12.09
N PHE A 83 -2.34 4.91 13.20
CA PHE A 83 -3.67 4.35 13.37
C PHE A 83 -4.83 5.20 12.77
N HIS A 84 -4.70 6.52 12.67
CA HIS A 84 -5.80 7.39 12.24
C HIS A 84 -5.89 7.57 10.71
N TRP A 85 -4.83 7.23 9.97
CA TRP A 85 -4.76 7.57 8.54
C TRP A 85 -5.23 6.42 7.64
N TYR A 86 -5.21 5.18 8.14
CA TYR A 86 -5.62 4.01 7.38
C TYR A 86 -6.54 3.10 8.21
N PRO A 87 -7.49 2.42 7.57
CA PRO A 87 -8.28 1.38 8.20
C PRO A 87 -7.40 0.29 8.87
N ILE A 88 -7.86 -0.22 10.00
CA ILE A 88 -7.11 -1.18 10.84
C ILE A 88 -6.84 -2.53 10.14
N ASP A 89 -7.66 -2.88 9.15
CA ASP A 89 -7.56 -4.10 8.35
C ASP A 89 -6.54 -3.97 7.20
N TRP A 90 -5.97 -2.79 6.97
CA TRP A 90 -4.93 -2.57 5.98
C TRP A 90 -3.56 -3.02 6.50
N ILE A 91 -2.75 -3.61 5.63
CA ILE A 91 -1.47 -4.22 5.97
C ILE A 91 -0.33 -3.28 5.60
N MET A 92 0.40 -2.81 6.61
CA MET A 92 1.62 -2.03 6.38
C MET A 92 2.77 -2.93 5.94
N LEU A 93 3.48 -2.51 4.90
CA LEU A 93 4.70 -3.12 4.41
C LEU A 93 5.90 -2.23 4.74
N THR A 94 6.89 -2.84 5.38
CA THR A 94 8.17 -2.21 5.71
C THR A 94 9.29 -2.96 5.03
N GLN A 95 10.30 -2.22 4.59
CA GLN A 95 11.49 -2.78 3.98
C GLN A 95 12.66 -2.75 4.96
N ASN A 96 13.32 -3.89 5.15
CA ASN A 96 14.59 -3.96 5.85
C ASN A 96 15.65 -3.27 5.00
N LYS A 97 16.23 -2.17 5.51
CA LYS A 97 17.24 -1.39 4.78
C LYS A 97 18.53 -2.16 4.50
N LYS A 98 18.85 -3.18 5.30
CA LYS A 98 20.09 -3.96 5.17
C LYS A 98 19.94 -5.12 4.20
N THR A 99 18.83 -5.85 4.28
CA THR A 99 18.60 -7.05 3.47
C THR A 99 17.75 -6.80 2.23
N GLY A 100 17.05 -5.66 2.15
CA GLY A 100 16.09 -5.36 1.09
C GLY A 100 14.75 -6.08 1.25
N GLU A 101 14.64 -7.00 2.22
CA GLU A 101 13.44 -7.82 2.44
C GLU A 101 12.24 -6.97 2.85
N ILE A 102 11.09 -7.29 2.26
CA ILE A 102 9.80 -6.67 2.58
C ILE A 102 9.08 -7.58 3.56
N TYR A 103 8.64 -7.02 4.69
CA TYR A 103 7.88 -7.75 5.69
C TYR A 103 6.64 -6.97 6.11
N ARG A 104 5.65 -7.71 6.62
CA ARG A 104 4.44 -7.15 7.20
C ARG A 104 4.76 -6.61 8.58
N GLU A 105 4.42 -5.36 8.82
CA GLU A 105 4.51 -4.77 10.15
C GLU A 105 3.11 -4.79 10.75
N PHE A 106 2.94 -5.57 11.83
CA PHE A 106 1.73 -5.56 12.62
C PHE A 106 1.88 -4.53 13.73
N TRP A 107 0.82 -3.76 13.95
CA TRP A 107 0.76 -2.84 15.08
C TRP A 107 0.70 -3.66 16.39
N ASN A 108 1.67 -3.47 17.29
CA ASN A 108 1.61 -4.06 18.63
C ASN A 108 0.72 -3.17 19.51
N TYR A 109 -0.49 -3.64 19.81
CA TYR A 109 -1.51 -2.91 20.58
C TYR A 109 -1.28 -2.89 22.10
N THR A 110 -0.14 -3.39 22.60
CA THR A 110 0.06 -3.69 24.04
C THR A 110 0.54 -2.50 24.89
N GLN A 111 0.26 -1.25 24.52
CA GLN A 111 0.64 -0.06 25.31
C GLN A 111 -0.52 0.88 25.68
N PHE A 112 -1.77 0.47 25.46
CA PHE A 112 -2.96 1.29 25.79
C PHE A 112 -3.98 0.55 26.68
N LEU A 113 -3.51 -0.21 27.66
CA LEU A 113 -4.30 -0.67 28.81
C LEU A 113 -3.61 -0.29 30.11
#